data_AF-A0A2G9YGG8-F1
#
_entry.id   AF-A0A2G9YGG8-F1
#
_cell.length_a   1.000
_cell.length_b   1.000
_cell.length_c   1.000
_cell.angle_alpha   90.00
_cell.angle_beta   90.00
_cell.angle_gamma   90.00
#
_symmetry.space_group_name_H-M   'P 1'
#
loop_
_entity.id
_entity.type
_entity.pdbx_description
1 polymer ?
#
loop_
_entity_poly.entity_id
_entity_poly.type
_entity_poly.pdbx_seq_one_letter_code
_entity_poly.pdbx_strand_id
1 'polypeptide(L)'
;MNRIDEIIIFNYLGKSEIKKIVNLELEKVVLRLKAKRINIRFTDKVKDFLAEKGFDPNLGARPLKRVIQQLILDPLALKIVTGEIKTSLPVLIDEDSGKIIFSLSEMKASKLREKVSTSSQ
;
A
#
# COMPACT_ATOMS: atom_id res chain seq x y z
N MET A 1 -29.26 -13.32 -34.12
CA MET A 1 -28.35 -12.44 -33.35
C MET A 1 -28.85 -12.47 -31.90
N ASN A 2 -28.09 -13.05 -30.98
CA ASN A 2 -28.44 -13.06 -29.55
C ASN A 2 -27.59 -12.02 -28.81
N ARG A 3 -28.22 -11.19 -27.97
CA ARG A 3 -27.51 -10.43 -26.94
C ARG A 3 -27.46 -11.30 -25.69
N ILE A 4 -26.25 -11.53 -25.19
CA ILE A 4 -26.03 -12.16 -23.90
C ILE A 4 -26.21 -11.04 -22.87
N ASP A 5 -27.35 -11.04 -22.17
CA ASP A 5 -27.51 -10.30 -20.92
C ASP A 5 -26.90 -11.15 -19.81
N GLU A 6 -25.57 -11.10 -19.67
CA GLU A 6 -24.87 -11.69 -18.54
C GLU A 6 -25.24 -10.89 -17.27
N ILE A 7 -26.04 -11.51 -16.40
CA ILE A 7 -26.29 -10.98 -15.06
C ILE A 7 -25.00 -11.11 -14.27
N ILE A 8 -24.26 -10.00 -14.12
CA ILE A 8 -23.08 -9.94 -13.25
C ILE A 8 -23.56 -9.97 -11.80
N ILE A 9 -23.46 -11.12 -11.15
CA ILE A 9 -23.72 -11.25 -9.71
C ILE A 9 -22.52 -10.70 -8.96
N PHE A 10 -22.68 -9.53 -8.35
CA PHE A 10 -21.67 -8.98 -7.44
C PHE A 10 -21.83 -9.63 -6.06
N ASN A 11 -20.90 -10.53 -5.72
CA ASN A 11 -20.77 -10.99 -4.33
C ASN A 11 -20.34 -9.80 -3.45
N TYR A 12 -20.99 -9.64 -2.30
CA TYR A 12 -20.54 -8.68 -1.29
C TYR A 12 -19.06 -8.96 -0.95
N LEU A 13 -18.22 -7.93 -1.02
CA LEU A 13 -16.79 -8.05 -0.71
C LEU A 13 -16.63 -8.29 0.79
N GLY A 14 -16.03 -9.43 1.16
CA GLY A 14 -15.64 -9.70 2.54
C GLY A 14 -14.38 -8.92 2.94
N LYS A 15 -14.06 -8.90 4.24
CA LYS A 15 -12.86 -8.23 4.78
C LYS A 15 -11.57 -8.69 4.10
N SER A 16 -11.48 -9.98 3.76
CA SER A 16 -10.34 -10.58 3.06
C SER A 16 -10.18 -10.05 1.64
N GLU A 17 -11.27 -9.92 0.88
CA GLU A 17 -11.27 -9.36 -0.47
C GLU A 17 -10.90 -7.88 -0.45
N ILE A 18 -11.45 -7.13 0.51
CA ILE A 18 -11.12 -5.71 0.70
C ILE A 18 -9.61 -5.56 0.96
N LYS A 19 -9.03 -6.36 1.85
CA LYS A 19 -7.59 -6.33 2.12
C LYS A 19 -6.75 -6.63 0.87
N LYS A 20 -7.20 -7.54 -0.01
CA LYS A 20 -6.56 -7.77 -1.31
C LYS A 20 -6.62 -6.54 -2.21
N ILE A 21 -7.78 -5.87 -2.28
CA ILE A 21 -7.93 -4.63 -3.07
C ILE A 21 -7.01 -3.54 -2.52
N VAL A 22 -6.91 -3.39 -1.19
CA VAL A 22 -5.96 -2.46 -0.55
C VAL A 22 -4.53 -2.78 -0.94
N ASN A 23 -4.12 -4.05 -0.87
CA ASN A 23 -2.78 -4.45 -1.30
C ASN A 23 -2.51 -4.08 -2.76
N LEU A 24 -3.43 -4.35 -3.68
CA LEU A 24 -3.28 -4.01 -5.09
C LEU A 24 -3.15 -2.51 -5.33
N GLU A 25 -3.94 -1.67 -4.64
CA GLU A 25 -3.82 -0.22 -4.75
C GLU A 25 -2.50 0.30 -4.17
N LEU A 26 -2.07 -0.23 -3.02
CA LEU A 26 -0.78 0.13 -2.42
C LEU A 26 0.40 -0.32 -3.29
N GLU A 27 0.33 -1.48 -3.95
CA GLU A 27 1.36 -1.93 -4.90
C GLU A 27 1.50 -0.97 -6.07
N LYS A 28 0.40 -0.44 -6.61
CA LYS A 28 0.45 0.60 -7.65
C LYS A 28 1.18 1.85 -7.17
N VAL A 29 0.98 2.23 -5.89
CA VAL A 29 1.69 3.34 -5.27
C VAL A 29 3.18 3.05 -5.13
N VAL A 30 3.55 1.86 -4.64
CA VAL A 30 4.95 1.40 -4.53
C VAL A 30 5.64 1.47 -5.89
N LEU A 31 5.03 0.93 -6.94
CA LEU A 31 5.60 0.91 -8.29
C LEU A 31 5.85 2.33 -8.83
N ARG A 32 4.89 3.24 -8.65
CA ARG A 32 5.03 4.65 -9.07
C ARG A 32 6.15 5.37 -8.35
N LEU A 33 6.31 5.13 -7.05
CA LEU A 33 7.36 5.76 -6.24
C LEU A 33 8.74 5.14 -6.49
N LYS A 34 8.79 3.84 -6.77
CA LYS A 34 10.02 3.15 -7.17
C LYS A 34 10.62 3.72 -8.45
N ALA A 35 9.79 4.14 -9.40
CA ALA A 35 10.25 4.86 -10.61
C ALA A 35 10.94 6.19 -10.28
N LYS A 36 10.59 6.82 -9.15
CA LYS A 36 11.25 8.01 -8.60
C LYS A 36 12.39 7.68 -7.62
N ARG A 37 12.82 6.42 -7.59
CA ARG A 37 13.82 5.85 -6.67
C ARG A 37 13.41 5.88 -5.19
N ILE A 38 12.13 6.10 -4.88
CA ILE A 38 11.63 6.13 -3.50
C ILE A 38 11.11 4.74 -3.15
N ASN A 39 11.75 4.10 -2.18
CA ASN A 39 11.32 2.80 -1.68
C ASN A 39 10.40 2.99 -0.48
N ILE A 40 9.21 2.42 -0.53
CA ILE A 40 8.26 2.44 0.57
C ILE A 40 7.79 1.02 0.90
N ARG A 41 7.43 0.79 2.16
CA ARG A 41 6.84 -0.45 2.65
C ARG A 41 5.66 -0.13 3.55
N PHE A 42 4.64 -0.96 3.50
CA PHE A 42 3.46 -0.86 4.34
C PHE A 42 3.43 -2.03 5.31
N THR A 43 3.15 -1.77 6.58
CA THR A 43 2.85 -2.83 7.57
C THR A 43 1.46 -3.42 7.32
N ASP A 44 1.15 -4.54 7.99
CA ASP A 44 -0.20 -5.10 7.91
C ASP A 44 -1.23 -4.25 8.68
N LYS A 45 -0.81 -3.58 9.76
CA LYS A 45 -1.68 -2.66 10.53
C LYS A 45 -2.23 -1.53 9.66
N VAL A 46 -1.38 -0.84 8.90
CA VAL A 46 -1.86 0.25 8.03
C VAL A 46 -2.77 -0.27 6.92
N LYS A 47 -2.53 -1.48 6.40
CA LYS A 47 -3.43 -2.10 5.41
C LYS A 47 -4.81 -2.40 6.00
N ASP A 48 -4.85 -2.92 7.22
CA ASP A 48 -6.10 -3.19 7.93
C ASP A 48 -6.85 -1.89 8.24
N PHE A 49 -6.14 -0.86 8.70
CA PHE A 49 -6.72 0.47 8.92
C PHE A 49 -7.29 1.08 7.64
N LEU A 50 -6.58 0.98 6.52
CA LEU A 50 -7.06 1.47 5.21
C LEU A 50 -8.26 0.67 4.71
N ALA A 51 -8.32 -0.65 4.97
CA ALA A 51 -9.48 -1.47 4.65
C ALA A 51 -10.73 -1.02 5.43
N GLU A 52 -10.56 -0.71 6.71
CA GLU A 52 -11.66 -0.25 7.58
C GLU A 52 -12.14 1.15 7.24
N LYS A 53 -11.23 2.06 6.86
CA LYS A 53 -11.58 3.44 6.49
C LYS A 53 -12.03 3.61 5.04
N GLY A 54 -11.52 2.77 4.14
CA GLY A 54 -11.69 2.90 2.69
C GLY A 54 -12.85 2.11 2.11
N PHE A 55 -13.51 1.28 2.92
CA PHE A 55 -14.64 0.47 2.49
C PHE A 55 -15.95 1.02 3.04
N ASP A 56 -16.92 1.20 2.15
CA ASP A 56 -18.30 1.52 2.49
C ASP A 56 -19.21 0.46 1.86
N PRO A 57 -20.10 -0.20 2.62
CA PRO A 57 -21.00 -1.23 2.07
C PRO A 57 -21.89 -0.76 0.91
N ASN A 58 -22.24 0.53 0.85
CA ASN A 58 -23.07 1.12 -0.18
C ASN A 58 -22.26 1.61 -1.39
N LEU A 59 -21.01 2.05 -1.17
CA LEU A 59 -20.15 2.62 -2.21
C LEU A 59 -19.05 1.65 -2.69
N GLY A 60 -18.93 0.48 -2.06
CA GLY A 60 -17.86 -0.50 -2.27
C GLY A 60 -16.48 0.07 -1.92
N ALA A 61 -15.45 -0.40 -2.64
CA ALA A 61 -14.08 0.10 -2.47
C ALA A 61 -13.81 1.45 -3.17
N ARG A 62 -14.83 2.15 -3.71
CA ARG A 62 -14.64 3.44 -4.39
C ARG A 62 -13.99 4.50 -3.48
N PRO A 63 -14.35 4.62 -2.19
CA PRO A 63 -13.70 5.57 -1.28
C PRO A 63 -12.21 5.25 -1.03
N LEU A 64 -11.79 4.00 -1.17
CA LEU A 64 -10.44 3.54 -0.82
C LEU A 64 -9.33 4.33 -1.52
N LYS A 65 -9.49 4.59 -2.82
CA LYS A 65 -8.51 5.39 -3.58
C LYS A 65 -8.34 6.79 -3.00
N ARG A 66 -9.45 7.41 -2.58
CA ARG A 66 -9.45 8.73 -1.95
C ARG A 66 -8.79 8.68 -0.57
N VAL A 67 -9.09 7.65 0.23
CA VAL A 67 -8.48 7.45 1.55
C VAL A 67 -6.96 7.24 1.43
N ILE A 68 -6.49 6.40 0.50
CA ILE A 68 -5.06 6.21 0.23
C ILE A 68 -4.42 7.53 -0.21
N GLN A 69 -5.09 8.30 -1.08
CA GLN A 69 -4.56 9.60 -1.50
C GLN A 69 -4.36 10.53 -0.29
N GLN A 70 -5.41 10.73 0.51
CA GLN A 70 -5.40 11.71 1.61
C GLN A 70 -4.50 11.29 2.79
N LEU A 71 -4.48 10.00 3.13
CA LEU A 71 -3.77 9.53 4.33
C LEU A 71 -2.34 9.09 4.05
N ILE A 72 -2.03 8.71 2.81
CA ILE A 72 -0.71 8.17 2.45
C ILE A 72 0.00 9.10 1.48
N LEU A 73 -0.58 9.35 0.31
CA LEU A 73 0.12 10.04 -0.77
C LEU A 73 0.36 11.52 -0.49
N ASP A 74 -0.66 12.23 0.03
CA ASP A 74 -0.54 13.67 0.31
C ASP A 74 0.50 13.95 1.40
N PRO A 75 0.51 13.26 2.56
CA PRO A 75 1.54 13.46 3.59
C PRO A 75 2.92 13.01 3.12
N LEU A 76 3.00 11.92 2.34
CA LEU A 76 4.25 11.43 1.78
C LEU A 76 4.85 12.44 0.80
N ALA A 77 4.04 13.02 -0.08
CA ALA A 77 4.47 14.04 -1.03
C ALA A 77 5.02 15.27 -0.29
N LEU A 78 4.32 15.73 0.75
CA LEU A 78 4.79 16.86 1.57
C LEU A 78 6.15 16.55 2.20
N LYS A 79 6.30 15.37 2.82
CA LYS A 79 7.56 14.94 3.46
C LYS A 79 8.73 14.76 2.48
N ILE A 80 8.44 14.40 1.23
CA ILE A 80 9.46 14.35 0.16
C ILE A 80 9.88 15.77 -0.22
N VAL A 81 8.93 16.69 -0.36
CA VAL A 81 9.20 18.09 -0.73
C VAL A 81 9.95 18.84 0.38
N THR A 82 9.63 18.58 1.66
CA THR A 82 10.34 19.15 2.81
C THR A 82 11.71 18.52 3.05
N GLY A 83 12.05 17.44 2.36
CA GLY A 83 13.33 16.74 2.49
C GLY A 83 13.44 15.81 3.71
N GLU A 84 12.34 15.59 4.45
CA GLU A 84 12.27 14.63 5.55
C GLU A 84 12.47 13.18 5.06
N ILE A 85 11.95 12.87 3.87
CA ILE A 85 12.10 11.55 3.26
C ILE A 85 13.14 11.59 2.15
N LYS A 86 14.22 10.86 2.35
CA LYS A 86 15.32 10.72 1.38
C LYS A 86 15.13 9.49 0.52
N THR A 87 15.44 9.64 -0.77
CA THR A 87 15.37 8.62 -1.81
C THR A 87 16.26 7.40 -1.54
N SER A 88 17.28 7.51 -0.69
CA SER A 88 18.25 6.45 -0.42
C SER A 88 17.77 5.38 0.56
N LEU A 89 16.77 5.66 1.39
CA LEU A 89 16.33 4.77 2.46
C LEU A 89 14.88 4.30 2.24
N PRO A 90 14.57 3.04 2.56
CA PRO A 90 13.19 2.57 2.55
C PRO A 90 12.39 3.22 3.68
N VAL A 91 11.25 3.82 3.33
CA VAL A 91 10.30 4.37 4.29
C VAL A 91 9.30 3.28 4.67
N LEU A 92 9.18 3.02 5.96
CA LEU A 92 8.12 2.19 6.53
C LEU A 92 6.93 3.08 6.87
N ILE A 93 5.77 2.70 6.35
CA ILE A 93 4.49 3.34 6.61
C ILE A 93 3.69 2.39 7.50
N ASP A 94 3.32 2.88 8.67
CA ASP A 94 2.61 2.12 9.69
C ASP A 94 1.40 2.92 10.20
N GLU A 95 0.56 2.25 10.98
CA GLU A 95 -0.52 2.87 11.72
C GLU A 95 -0.24 2.72 13.22
N ASP A 96 -0.38 3.85 13.92
CA ASP A 96 -0.30 3.91 15.38
C ASP A 96 -1.44 4.76 15.93
N SER A 97 -2.28 4.15 16.76
CA SER A 97 -3.34 4.82 17.53
C SER A 97 -4.28 5.70 16.67
N GLY A 98 -4.64 5.21 15.49
CA GLY A 98 -5.50 5.87 14.51
C GLY A 98 -4.80 6.87 13.60
N LYS A 99 -3.47 6.96 13.64
CA LYS A 99 -2.67 7.90 12.83
C LYS A 99 -1.67 7.16 11.97
N ILE A 100 -1.46 7.66 10.74
CA ILE A 100 -0.41 7.17 9.85
C ILE A 100 0.92 7.76 10.27
N ILE A 101 1.90 6.89 10.50
CA ILE A 101 3.27 7.27 10.80
C ILE A 101 4.22 6.85 9.68
N PHE A 102 5.26 7.66 9.46
CA PHE A 102 6.29 7.43 8.46
C PHE A 102 7.63 7.31 9.17
N SER A 103 8.22 6.12 9.14
CA SER A 103 9.50 5.84 9.77
C SER A 103 10.55 5.55 8.70
N LEU A 104 11.68 6.26 8.75
CA LEU A 104 12.82 5.91 7.92
C LEU A 104 13.43 4.63 8.50
N SER A 105 13.29 3.52 7.79
CA SER A 105 13.90 2.27 8.23
C SER A 105 15.34 2.21 7.71
N GLU A 106 16.31 2.34 8.60
CA GLU A 106 17.71 1.96 8.30
C GLU A 106 17.88 0.42 8.21
N MET A 107 16.81 -0.33 8.47
CA MET A 107 16.90 -1.77 8.68
C MET A 107 16.96 -2.58 7.38
N LYS A 108 18.19 -3.05 7.11
CA LYS A 108 18.60 -4.30 6.44
C LYS A 108 19.09 -4.21 4.99
N ALA A 109 20.11 -3.38 4.74
CA ALA A 109 21.10 -3.71 3.72
C ALA A 109 21.86 -5.03 4.01
N SER A 110 21.80 -5.54 5.25
CA SER A 110 22.51 -6.75 5.71
C SER A 110 21.82 -8.08 5.31
N LYS A 111 20.48 -8.18 5.20
CA LYS A 111 19.80 -9.49 5.05
C LYS A 111 19.68 -10.02 3.61
N LEU A 112 20.17 -9.28 2.62
CA LEU A 112 20.18 -9.72 1.21
C LEU A 112 21.52 -10.36 0.78
N ARG A 113 22.60 -10.20 1.57
CA ARG A 113 23.91 -10.81 1.26
C ARG A 113 24.07 -12.26 1.72
N GLU A 114 23.22 -12.78 2.61
CA GLU A 114 23.35 -14.16 3.12
C GLU A 114 22.74 -15.26 2.22
N LYS A 115 21.83 -14.93 1.29
CA LYS A 115 21.16 -15.96 0.47
C LYS A 115 21.87 -16.34 -0.83
N VAL A 116 23.02 -15.73 -1.14
CA VAL A 116 23.78 -16.04 -2.39
C VAL A 116 24.89 -17.06 -2.15
N SER A 117 25.18 -17.44 -0.89
CA SER A 117 26.29 -18.32 -0.55
C SER A 117 25.94 -19.81 -0.43
N THR A 118 24.72 -20.25 -0.77
CA THR A 118 24.28 -21.66 -0.56
C THR A 118 23.80 -22.39 -1.82
N SER A 119 24.15 -21.92 -3.02
CA SER A 119 23.81 -22.64 -4.27
C SER A 119 25.01 -22.98 -5.17
N SER A 120 26.21 -23.04 -4.58
CA SER A 120 27.37 -23.66 -5.23
C SER A 120 28.05 -24.64 -4.29
N GLN A 121 27.40 -25.78 -4.04
CA GLN A 121 28.03 -27.09 -3.85
C GLN A 121 27.05 -28.16 -4.31
#